data_AF-A0A2N5C2G8-F1
#
_entry.id   AF-A0A2N5C2G8-F1
#
_cell.length_a   1.000
_cell.length_b   1.000
_cell.length_c   1.000
_cell.angle_alpha   90.00
_cell.angle_beta   90.00
_cell.angle_gamma   90.00
#
_symmetry.space_group_name_H-M   'P 1'
#
loop_
_entity.id
_entity.type
_entity.pdbx_description
1 polymer ?
#
loop_
_entity_poly.entity_id
_entity_poly.type
_entity_poly.pdbx_seq_one_letter_code
_entity_poly.pdbx_strand_id
1 'polypeptide(L)'
;MKTDLGAATAWPAITRPADVEGTSDQRTETGEGVWQNTIAAADHALEEASRIQRGVQHTLKLQQEVRALREELRRAHTEIDRYRGMHARVVVSMRQLEEDHTTDMTRLQADNEMLLVRHRVYKLLAEHYGTAALRFEAAVFAEHRDRVLEHVLFQRRKGVPVTEISAAEVAFLLL
;
A
#
# COMPACT_ATOMS: atom_id res chain seq x y z
N MET A 1 5.19 -37.41 11.39
CA MET A 1 6.54 -37.00 11.85
C MET A 1 6.43 -36.60 13.31
N LYS A 2 6.89 -37.47 14.20
CA LYS A 2 6.85 -37.32 15.66
C LYS A 2 8.03 -36.42 16.05
N THR A 3 7.76 -35.27 16.66
CA THR A 3 8.77 -34.38 17.22
C THR A 3 9.01 -34.77 18.67
N ASP A 4 10.26 -35.12 18.98
CA ASP A 4 10.74 -35.54 20.29
C ASP A 4 10.70 -34.38 21.31
N LEU A 5 9.69 -34.41 22.17
CA LEU A 5 9.62 -33.66 23.42
C LEU A 5 10.07 -34.60 24.55
N GLY A 6 11.38 -34.64 24.83
CA GLY A 6 11.89 -35.61 25.80
C GLY A 6 13.28 -35.33 26.39
N ALA A 7 13.76 -34.08 26.42
CA ALA A 7 15.14 -33.79 26.79
C ALA A 7 15.33 -32.70 27.87
N ALA A 8 14.34 -32.43 28.73
CA ALA A 8 14.46 -31.36 29.73
C ALA A 8 13.84 -31.69 31.10
N THR A 9 14.22 -32.82 31.70
CA THR A 9 14.06 -33.02 33.16
C THR A 9 15.09 -34.02 33.68
N ALA A 10 16.37 -33.70 33.55
CA ALA A 10 17.42 -34.38 34.31
C ALA A 10 17.58 -33.66 35.65
N TRP A 11 16.94 -34.17 36.69
CA TRP A 11 17.21 -33.75 38.07
C TRP A 11 18.62 -34.21 38.48
N PRO A 12 19.41 -33.41 39.20
CA PRO A 12 20.70 -33.88 39.68
C PRO A 12 20.48 -34.97 40.75
N ALA A 13 21.14 -36.12 40.55
CA ALA A 13 21.16 -37.19 41.51
C ALA A 13 21.81 -36.71 42.81
N ILE A 14 21.03 -36.70 43.89
CA ILE A 14 21.50 -36.46 45.25
C ILE A 14 22.46 -37.60 45.59
N THR A 15 23.76 -37.32 45.63
CA THR A 15 24.76 -38.24 46.15
C THR A 15 24.57 -38.38 47.66
N ARG A 16 24.18 -39.58 48.07
CA ARG A 16 24.02 -40.01 49.46
C ARG A 16 25.41 -40.26 50.05
N PRO A 17 25.83 -39.65 51.17
CA PRO A 17 27.06 -40.04 51.82
C PRO A 17 26.77 -41.26 52.70
N ALA A 18 27.23 -42.42 52.27
CA ALA A 18 27.33 -43.61 53.12
C ALA A 18 28.62 -44.33 52.71
N ASP A 19 29.64 -44.18 53.54
CA ASP A 19 30.44 -45.28 54.08
C ASP A 19 31.37 -44.70 55.16
N VAL A 20 31.03 -44.99 56.42
CA VAL A 20 31.86 -44.73 57.60
C VAL A 20 32.10 -46.08 58.27
N GLU A 21 33.31 -46.59 58.09
CA GLU A 21 33.92 -47.72 58.80
C GLU A 21 35.41 -47.38 58.76
N GLY A 22 36.19 -47.15 59.81
CA GLY A 22 36.05 -47.37 61.24
C GLY A 22 37.46 -47.74 61.74
N THR A 23 38.33 -46.78 62.05
CA THR A 23 39.56 -47.01 62.84
C THR A 23 39.92 -45.76 63.67
N SER A 24 40.41 -46.05 64.87
CA SER A 24 40.41 -45.27 66.11
C SER A 24 41.46 -44.16 66.22
N ASP A 25 41.21 -43.28 67.21
CA ASP A 25 42.10 -42.32 67.87
C ASP A 25 42.21 -40.88 67.31
N GLN A 26 41.19 -40.07 67.57
CA GLN A 26 41.32 -38.73 68.18
C GLN A 26 39.94 -38.18 68.54
N ARG A 27 39.54 -38.38 69.79
CA ARG A 27 38.25 -37.93 70.32
C ARG A 27 38.45 -36.66 71.14
N THR A 28 38.59 -35.51 70.47
CA THR A 28 38.25 -34.17 71.02
C THR A 28 38.23 -33.03 69.98
N GLU A 29 38.07 -33.27 68.66
CA GLU A 29 37.93 -32.15 67.68
C GLU A 29 36.88 -32.38 66.57
N THR A 30 36.12 -33.48 66.60
CA THR A 30 35.21 -33.86 65.51
C THR A 30 33.82 -33.23 65.56
N GLY A 31 33.41 -32.65 66.68
CA GLY A 31 32.12 -31.95 66.81
C GLY A 31 32.14 -30.52 66.27
N GLU A 32 33.28 -29.85 66.35
CA GLU A 32 33.45 -28.45 65.97
C GLU A 32 33.57 -28.30 64.45
N GLY A 33 34.34 -29.19 63.79
CA GLY A 33 34.49 -29.20 62.34
C GLY A 33 33.22 -29.59 61.57
N VAL A 34 32.36 -30.46 62.13
CA VAL A 34 31.09 -30.83 61.48
C VAL A 34 30.12 -29.64 61.47
N TRP A 35 29.98 -28.92 62.58
CA TRP A 35 29.13 -27.73 62.64
C TRP A 35 29.65 -26.61 61.73
N GLN A 36 30.97 -26.37 61.71
CA GLN A 36 31.60 -25.41 60.80
C GLN A 36 31.38 -25.77 59.32
N ASN A 37 31.50 -27.05 58.95
CA ASN A 37 31.23 -27.53 57.60
C ASN A 37 29.74 -27.39 57.23
N THR A 38 28.82 -27.65 58.16
CA THR A 38 27.38 -27.46 57.91
C THR A 38 26.98 -25.99 57.76
N ILE A 39 27.62 -25.09 58.51
CA ILE A 39 27.42 -23.64 58.38
C ILE A 39 27.96 -23.16 57.03
N ALA A 40 29.17 -23.58 56.64
CA ALA A 40 29.74 -23.23 55.34
C ALA A 40 28.88 -23.76 54.17
N ALA A 41 28.32 -24.97 54.30
CA ALA A 41 27.40 -25.52 53.31
C ALA A 41 26.07 -24.75 53.25
N ALA A 42 25.55 -24.28 54.39
CA ALA A 42 24.35 -23.46 54.46
C ALA A 42 24.57 -22.07 53.84
N ASP A 43 25.70 -21.42 54.12
CA ASP A 43 26.07 -20.13 53.51
C ASP A 43 26.22 -20.27 51.99
N HIS A 44 26.88 -21.34 51.53
CA HIS A 44 26.98 -21.63 50.11
C HIS A 44 25.60 -21.84 49.45
N ALA A 45 24.72 -22.62 50.09
CA ALA A 45 23.36 -22.83 49.61
C ALA A 45 22.54 -21.53 49.56
N LEU A 46 22.72 -20.61 50.51
CA LEU A 46 22.06 -19.30 50.53
C LEU A 46 22.58 -18.38 49.40
N GLU A 47 23.88 -18.39 49.13
CA GLU A 47 24.46 -17.65 48.01
C GLU A 47 23.96 -18.18 46.65
N GLU A 48 23.89 -19.50 46.51
CA GLU A 48 23.33 -20.15 45.32
C GLU A 48 21.83 -19.84 45.16
N ALA A 49 21.05 -19.93 46.24
CA ALA A 49 19.64 -19.54 46.24
C ALA A 49 19.45 -18.07 45.83
N SER A 50 20.30 -17.17 46.32
CA SER A 50 20.30 -15.75 45.97
C SER A 50 20.68 -15.50 44.50
N ARG A 51 21.58 -16.31 43.94
CA ARG A 51 21.94 -16.29 42.51
C ARG A 51 20.77 -16.77 41.64
N ILE A 52 20.13 -17.88 42.04
CA ILE A 52 18.95 -18.42 41.37
C ILE A 52 17.80 -17.40 41.40
N GLN A 53 17.53 -16.78 42.55
CA GLN A 53 16.49 -15.77 42.69
C GLN A 53 16.69 -14.59 41.73
N ARG A 54 17.91 -14.06 41.61
CA ARG A 54 18.23 -13.00 40.65
C ARG A 54 18.06 -13.47 39.20
N GLY A 55 18.47 -14.70 38.89
CA GLY A 55 18.28 -15.31 37.57
C GLY A 55 16.81 -15.45 37.19
N VAL A 56 15.96 -15.89 38.12
CA VAL A 56 14.51 -16.01 37.92
C VAL A 56 13.87 -14.64 37.71
N GLN A 57 14.23 -13.64 38.53
CA GLN A 57 13.73 -12.26 38.36
C GLN A 57 14.08 -11.69 36.98
N HIS A 58 15.32 -11.87 36.53
CA HIS A 58 15.74 -11.43 35.20
C HIS A 58 14.97 -12.16 34.09
N THR A 59 14.78 -13.47 34.23
CA THR A 59 14.04 -14.29 33.27
C THR A 59 12.57 -13.87 33.18
N LEU A 60 11.93 -13.56 34.32
CA LEU A 60 10.56 -13.05 34.34
C LEU A 60 10.45 -11.69 33.64
N LYS A 61 11.42 -10.79 33.86
CA LYS A 61 11.49 -9.51 33.15
C LYS A 61 11.61 -9.69 31.64
N LEU A 62 12.53 -10.55 31.19
CA LEU A 62 12.68 -10.88 29.77
C LEU A 62 11.40 -11.49 29.17
N GLN A 63 10.72 -12.37 29.92
CA GLN A 63 9.44 -12.92 29.47
C GLN A 63 8.35 -11.86 29.30
N GLN A 64 8.31 -10.86 30.19
CA GLN A 64 7.39 -9.73 30.06
C GLN A 64 7.72 -8.87 28.84
N GLU A 65 9.00 -8.54 28.62
CA GLU A 65 9.47 -7.78 27.45
C GLU A 65 9.15 -8.53 26.14
N VAL A 66 9.39 -9.84 26.09
CA VAL A 66 9.03 -10.66 24.92
C VAL A 66 7.53 -10.66 24.66
N ARG A 67 6.68 -10.66 25.71
CA ARG A 67 5.23 -10.55 25.54
C ARG A 67 4.83 -9.17 25.00
N ALA A 68 5.44 -8.10 25.50
CA ALA A 68 5.20 -6.74 25.01
C ALA A 68 5.58 -6.57 23.54
N LEU A 69 6.79 -7.01 23.15
CA LEU A 69 7.27 -6.97 21.77
C LEU A 69 6.39 -7.79 20.82
N ARG A 70 5.90 -8.96 21.26
CA ARG A 70 4.96 -9.76 20.46
C ARG A 70 3.65 -9.03 20.21
N GLU A 71 3.18 -8.26 21.18
CA GLU A 71 1.95 -7.50 21.04
C GLU A 71 2.14 -6.29 20.13
N GLU A 72 3.26 -5.57 20.26
CA GLU A 72 3.64 -4.51 19.31
C GLU A 72 3.77 -5.05 17.88
N LEU A 73 4.38 -6.23 17.72
CA LEU A 73 4.48 -6.88 16.42
C LEU A 73 3.09 -7.18 15.84
N ARG A 74 2.15 -7.69 16.63
CA ARG A 74 0.77 -7.92 16.16
C ARG A 74 0.10 -6.62 15.73
N ARG A 75 0.22 -5.56 16.53
CA ARG A 75 -0.34 -4.23 16.18
C ARG A 75 0.25 -3.71 14.87
N ALA A 76 1.57 -3.76 14.72
CA ALA A 76 2.25 -3.34 13.50
C ALA A 76 1.77 -4.14 12.28
N HIS A 77 1.57 -5.46 12.40
CA HIS A 77 1.02 -6.27 11.30
C HIS A 77 -0.41 -5.85 10.93
N THR A 78 -1.28 -5.63 11.92
CA THR A 78 -2.65 -5.17 11.64
C THR A 78 -2.68 -3.80 10.96
N GLU A 79 -1.75 -2.93 11.32
CA GLU A 79 -1.62 -1.61 10.71
C GLU A 79 -1.09 -1.70 9.27
N ILE A 80 -0.09 -2.55 9.01
CA ILE A 80 0.39 -2.83 7.65
C ILE A 80 -0.73 -3.35 6.76
N ASP A 81 -1.54 -4.29 7.23
CA ASP A 81 -2.65 -4.84 6.45
C ASP A 81 -3.72 -3.78 6.17
N ARG A 82 -3.97 -2.88 7.14
CA ARG A 82 -4.83 -1.71 6.92
C ARG A 82 -4.27 -0.78 5.84
N TYR A 83 -2.97 -0.45 5.89
CA TYR A 83 -2.34 0.40 4.88
C TYR A 83 -2.35 -0.27 3.49
N ARG A 84 -2.10 -1.57 3.41
CA ARG A 84 -2.21 -2.33 2.15
C ARG A 84 -3.62 -2.25 1.56
N GLY A 85 -4.65 -2.43 2.40
CA GLY A 85 -6.04 -2.29 1.98
C GLY A 85 -6.40 -0.87 1.53
N MET A 86 -5.90 0.16 2.21
CA MET A 86 -6.08 1.55 1.80
C MET A 86 -5.37 1.84 0.47
N HIS A 87 -4.11 1.41 0.33
CA HIS A 87 -3.33 1.59 -0.89
C HIS A 87 -3.99 0.92 -2.09
N ALA A 88 -4.49 -0.32 -1.94
CA ALA A 88 -5.21 -1.01 -3.00
C ALA A 88 -6.44 -0.21 -3.47
N ARG A 89 -7.23 0.35 -2.54
CA ARG A 89 -8.38 1.20 -2.88
C ARG A 89 -7.96 2.49 -3.59
N VAL A 90 -6.91 3.16 -3.09
CA VAL A 90 -6.40 4.40 -3.69
C VAL A 90 -5.91 4.16 -5.11
N VAL A 91 -5.15 3.09 -5.35
CA VAL A 91 -4.66 2.74 -6.70
C VAL A 91 -5.82 2.47 -7.66
N VAL A 92 -6.85 1.74 -7.21
CA VAL A 92 -8.04 1.48 -8.05
C VAL A 92 -8.77 2.79 -8.34
N SER A 93 -8.98 3.65 -7.33
CA SER A 93 -9.63 4.94 -7.55
C SER A 93 -8.83 5.88 -8.45
N MET A 94 -7.50 5.86 -8.37
CA MET A 94 -6.64 6.67 -9.21
C MET A 94 -6.72 6.23 -10.67
N ARG A 95 -6.73 4.92 -10.94
CA ARG A 95 -6.92 4.38 -12.29
C ARG A 95 -8.29 4.73 -12.85
N GLN A 96 -9.35 4.59 -12.06
CA GLN A 96 -10.69 5.00 -12.50
C GLN A 96 -10.72 6.49 -12.84
N LEU A 97 -10.11 7.33 -12.02
CA LEU A 97 -10.04 8.78 -12.26
C LEU A 97 -9.25 9.11 -13.54
N GLU A 98 -8.16 8.40 -13.80
CA GLU A 98 -7.38 8.53 -15.03
C GLU A 98 -8.20 8.12 -16.26
N GLU A 99 -8.90 6.99 -16.19
CA GLU A 99 -9.80 6.54 -17.26
C GLU A 99 -10.90 7.56 -17.53
N ASP A 100 -11.62 8.01 -16.49
CA ASP A 100 -12.66 9.02 -16.59
C ASP A 100 -12.11 10.32 -17.21
N HIS A 101 -10.95 10.78 -16.75
CA HIS A 101 -10.29 11.96 -17.30
C HIS A 101 -9.95 11.81 -18.78
N THR A 102 -9.43 10.67 -19.22
CA THR A 102 -9.15 10.45 -20.65
C THR A 102 -10.42 10.44 -21.49
N THR A 103 -11.52 9.86 -20.99
CA THR A 103 -12.81 9.88 -21.68
C THR A 103 -13.38 11.29 -21.80
N ASP A 104 -13.29 12.09 -20.74
CA ASP A 104 -13.73 13.48 -20.75
C ASP A 104 -12.88 14.33 -21.69
N MET A 105 -11.56 14.14 -21.68
CA MET A 105 -10.65 14.87 -22.57
C MET A 105 -10.91 14.56 -24.04
N THR A 106 -11.09 13.28 -24.40
CA THR A 106 -11.39 12.89 -25.79
C THR A 106 -12.76 13.41 -26.24
N ARG A 107 -13.76 13.41 -25.35
CA ARG A 107 -15.06 14.02 -25.60
C ARG A 107 -14.95 15.54 -25.82
N LEU A 108 -14.25 16.25 -24.94
CA LEU A 108 -14.05 17.70 -25.06
C LEU A 108 -13.29 18.07 -26.33
N GLN A 109 -12.30 17.27 -26.73
CA GLN A 109 -11.59 17.44 -27.99
C GLN A 109 -12.55 17.28 -29.18
N ALA A 110 -13.34 16.22 -29.23
CA ALA A 110 -14.33 16.01 -30.29
C ALA A 110 -15.38 17.14 -30.36
N ASP A 111 -15.86 17.60 -29.20
CA ASP A 111 -16.82 18.71 -29.09
C ASP A 111 -16.19 20.03 -29.58
N ASN A 112 -14.94 20.30 -29.21
CA ASN A 112 -14.21 21.49 -29.67
C ASN A 112 -13.99 21.47 -31.18
N GLU A 113 -13.57 20.33 -31.73
CA GLU A 113 -13.39 20.15 -33.16
C GLU A 113 -14.70 20.35 -33.94
N MET A 114 -15.82 19.81 -33.43
CA MET A 114 -17.15 20.02 -34.01
C MET A 114 -17.55 21.51 -33.95
N LEU A 115 -17.23 22.21 -32.86
CA LEU A 115 -17.50 23.63 -32.72
C LEU A 115 -16.72 24.46 -33.76
N LEU A 116 -15.44 24.14 -34.00
CA LEU A 116 -14.62 24.78 -35.02
C LEU A 116 -15.20 24.56 -36.43
N VAL A 117 -15.64 23.33 -36.73
CA VAL A 117 -16.31 23.03 -38.00
C VAL A 117 -17.58 23.87 -38.15
N ARG A 118 -18.47 23.87 -37.15
CA ARG A 118 -19.71 24.66 -37.19
C ARG A 118 -19.44 26.15 -37.34
N HIS A 119 -18.50 26.69 -36.56
CA HIS A 119 -18.10 28.09 -36.65
C HIS A 119 -17.65 28.44 -38.07
N ARG A 120 -16.81 27.59 -38.69
CA ARG A 120 -16.35 27.82 -40.06
C ARG A 120 -17.49 27.79 -41.07
N VAL A 121 -18.38 26.81 -40.98
CA VAL A 121 -19.56 26.71 -41.86
C VAL A 121 -20.36 28.02 -41.82
N TYR A 122 -20.69 28.51 -40.62
CA TYR A 122 -21.45 29.75 -40.48
C TYR A 122 -20.67 30.97 -40.98
N LYS A 123 -19.36 31.03 -40.75
CA LYS A 123 -18.51 32.10 -41.29
C LYS A 123 -18.51 32.11 -42.81
N LEU A 124 -18.36 30.96 -43.45
CA LEU A 124 -18.37 30.84 -44.91
C LEU A 124 -19.71 31.23 -45.51
N LEU A 125 -20.82 30.79 -44.89
CA LEU A 125 -22.16 31.20 -45.30
C LEU A 125 -22.35 32.72 -45.16
N ALA A 126 -21.95 33.31 -44.04
CA ALA A 126 -22.06 34.75 -43.84
C ALA A 126 -21.24 35.55 -44.87
N GLU A 127 -20.01 35.11 -45.15
CA GLU A 127 -19.15 35.70 -46.19
C GLU A 127 -19.81 35.60 -47.58
N HIS A 128 -20.37 34.43 -47.94
CA HIS A 128 -21.02 34.23 -49.23
C HIS A 128 -22.31 35.06 -49.37
N TYR A 129 -23.21 35.02 -48.37
CA TYR A 129 -24.46 35.80 -48.41
C TYR A 129 -24.19 37.31 -48.45
N GLY A 130 -23.15 37.78 -47.74
CA GLY A 130 -22.73 39.18 -47.77
C GLY A 130 -22.13 39.60 -49.11
N THR A 131 -21.26 38.77 -49.71
CA THR A 131 -20.59 39.09 -50.99
C THR A 131 -21.51 38.96 -52.21
N ALA A 132 -22.40 37.96 -52.21
CA ALA A 132 -23.37 37.74 -53.29
C ALA A 132 -24.68 38.54 -53.11
N ALA A 133 -24.80 39.32 -52.03
CA ALA A 133 -26.00 40.09 -51.69
C ALA A 133 -27.30 39.26 -51.73
N LEU A 134 -27.22 38.00 -51.26
CA LEU A 134 -28.34 37.07 -51.28
C LEU A 134 -29.39 37.45 -50.25
N ARG A 135 -30.66 37.23 -50.59
CA ARG A 135 -31.75 37.37 -49.63
C ARG A 135 -31.72 36.21 -48.64
N PHE A 136 -31.88 36.53 -47.36
CA PHE A 136 -31.95 35.52 -46.33
C PHE A 136 -33.32 34.84 -46.32
N GLU A 137 -33.34 33.54 -46.61
CA GLU A 137 -34.50 32.67 -46.45
C GLU A 137 -34.11 31.49 -45.57
N ALA A 138 -34.86 31.24 -44.49
CA ALA A 138 -34.45 30.30 -43.44
C ALA A 138 -34.35 28.85 -43.93
N ALA A 139 -35.26 28.42 -44.80
CA ALA A 139 -35.27 27.06 -45.34
C ALA A 139 -34.07 26.81 -46.26
N VAL A 140 -33.82 27.74 -47.19
CA VAL A 140 -32.67 27.70 -48.12
C VAL A 140 -31.36 27.78 -47.36
N PHE A 141 -31.27 28.65 -46.35
CA PHE A 141 -30.08 28.77 -45.50
C PHE A 141 -29.75 27.47 -44.75
N ALA A 142 -30.77 26.75 -44.25
CA ALA A 142 -30.57 25.46 -43.60
C ALA A 142 -30.02 24.41 -44.57
N GLU A 143 -30.53 24.34 -45.79
CA GLU A 143 -30.02 23.45 -46.83
C GLU A 143 -28.58 23.80 -47.22
N HIS A 144 -28.29 25.09 -47.41
CA HIS A 144 -26.95 25.60 -47.68
C HIS A 144 -25.96 25.25 -46.55
N ARG A 145 -26.39 25.37 -45.29
CA ARG A 145 -25.59 24.97 -44.11
C ARG A 145 -25.23 23.49 -44.16
N ASP A 146 -26.19 22.63 -44.48
CA ASP A 146 -25.98 21.19 -44.46
C ASP A 146 -25.02 20.76 -45.60
N ARG A 147 -25.18 21.32 -46.81
CA ARG A 147 -24.25 21.11 -47.93
C ARG A 147 -22.82 21.58 -47.61
N VAL A 148 -22.68 22.78 -47.03
CA VAL A 148 -21.38 23.34 -46.65
C VAL A 148 -20.75 22.53 -45.50
N LEU A 149 -21.55 22.07 -44.54
CA LEU A 149 -21.09 21.19 -43.46
C LEU A 149 -20.51 19.88 -44.02
N GLU A 150 -21.24 19.22 -44.92
CA GLU A 150 -20.76 17.99 -45.57
C GLU A 150 -19.45 18.22 -46.33
N HIS A 151 -19.34 19.34 -47.05
CA HIS A 151 -18.13 19.71 -47.77
C HIS A 151 -16.95 19.98 -46.83
N VAL A 152 -17.15 20.76 -45.76
CA VAL A 152 -16.09 21.05 -44.78
C VAL A 152 -15.62 19.77 -44.10
N LEU A 153 -16.54 18.86 -43.74
CA LEU A 153 -16.18 17.56 -43.18
C LEU A 153 -15.42 16.69 -44.19
N PHE A 154 -15.78 16.74 -45.47
CA PHE A 154 -15.06 16.04 -46.54
C PHE A 154 -13.64 16.58 -46.75
N GLN A 155 -13.45 17.90 -46.80
CA GLN A 155 -12.13 18.52 -46.92
C GLN A 155 -11.26 18.23 -45.71
N ARG A 156 -11.84 18.26 -44.51
CA ARG A 156 -11.14 17.88 -43.28
C ARG A 156 -10.67 16.42 -43.33
N ARG A 157 -11.49 15.49 -43.82
CA ARG A 157 -11.08 14.08 -44.03
C ARG A 157 -9.95 13.93 -45.05
N LYS A 158 -9.81 14.87 -45.99
CA LYS A 158 -8.69 14.96 -46.93
C LYS A 158 -7.42 15.62 -46.35
N GLY A 159 -7.48 16.09 -45.10
CA GLY A 159 -6.35 16.74 -44.43
C GLY A 159 -6.28 18.25 -44.61
N VAL A 160 -7.30 18.89 -45.21
CA VAL A 160 -7.34 20.35 -45.33
C VAL A 160 -7.74 20.97 -43.99
N PRO A 161 -6.95 21.90 -43.42
CA PRO A 161 -7.34 22.64 -42.22
C PRO A 161 -8.63 23.42 -42.44
N VAL A 162 -9.55 23.36 -41.46
CA VAL A 162 -10.86 24.04 -41.54
C VAL A 162 -10.71 25.55 -41.76
N THR A 163 -9.64 26.15 -41.23
CA THR A 163 -9.32 27.57 -41.39
C THR A 163 -8.95 27.98 -42.82
N GLU A 164 -8.50 27.05 -43.66
CA GLU A 164 -8.01 27.33 -45.01
C GLU A 164 -9.11 27.25 -46.08
N ILE A 165 -10.19 26.51 -45.82
CA ILE A 165 -11.32 26.35 -46.77
C ILE A 165 -11.95 27.71 -47.04
N SER A 166 -11.89 28.24 -48.24
CA SER A 166 -12.33 29.60 -48.57
C SER A 166 -13.81 29.69 -48.98
N ALA A 167 -14.41 30.90 -48.91
CA ALA A 167 -15.79 31.11 -49.37
C ALA A 167 -15.97 30.87 -50.88
N ALA A 168 -14.92 31.08 -51.67
CA ALA A 168 -14.93 30.79 -53.11
C ALA A 168 -15.06 29.29 -53.39
N GLU A 169 -14.41 28.44 -52.57
CA GLU A 169 -14.48 26.99 -52.71
C GLU A 169 -15.85 26.41 -52.41
N VAL A 170 -16.67 27.07 -51.58
CA VAL A 170 -18.02 26.60 -51.26
C VAL A 170 -19.12 27.29 -52.07
N ALA A 171 -18.79 28.33 -52.85
CA ALA A 171 -19.77 29.08 -53.64
C ALA A 171 -20.56 28.18 -54.61
N PHE A 172 -19.93 27.15 -55.19
CA PHE A 172 -20.61 26.23 -56.13
C PHE A 172 -21.69 25.36 -55.46
N LEU A 173 -21.63 25.17 -54.13
CA LEU A 173 -22.61 24.38 -53.36
C LEU A 173 -23.90 25.16 -53.06
N LEU A 174 -23.83 26.48 -53.25
CA LEU A 174 -24.85 27.47 -52.88
C LEU A 174 -25.60 28.02 -54.10
N LEU A 175 -25.32 27.45 -55.28
CA LEU A 175 -26.06 27.63 -56.53
C LEU A 175 -27.20 26.62 -56.63
#